data_AF-A0AAN5TAC6-F1
#
_entry.id   AF-A0AAN5TAC6-F1
#
_cell.length_a   1.000
_cell.length_b   1.000
_cell.length_c   1.000
_cell.angle_alpha   90.00
_cell.angle_beta   90.00
_cell.angle_gamma   90.00
#
_symmetry.space_group_name_H-M   'P 1'
#
loop_
_entity.id
_entity.type
_entity.pdbx_description
1 polymer ?
#
loop_
_entity_poly.entity_id
_entity_poly.type
_entity_poly.pdbx_seq_one_letter_code
_entity_poly.pdbx_strand_id
1 'polypeptide(L)'
;MENQHKRSISDDAGRLREVVKYIGDLPIEAIHIGSLQSFIEGRRKDEVSMRTINHGLKIVRRILNLAASEWMDEFGLTWLNSAPKIKLLPEPDLRKPYPLSWDEQHKLFQQLPEHLKNMALFAVNTGCRDREICELRWDWEIKIPELPHIIVFIVPGELVKNGEERLIVCNETVREVIEGERGKHPTHVFSFKGRPLSRMLSTGWRQAREKAKLPEVRVHDLKHTFGRRLRAAGVSFEDRQDLLGHRSGRITTHYSSAELQSLYQAANKICENRKSGVILTLLRNPKSRPASQNTLRESQVSL
;
A
#
# COMPACT_ATOMS: atom_id res chain seq x y z
N MET A 1 -12.77 17.64 20.15
CA MET A 1 -11.80 17.91 19.07
C MET A 1 -12.24 17.14 17.83
N GLU A 2 -12.49 17.86 16.74
CA GLU A 2 -12.88 17.28 15.44
C GLU A 2 -11.73 16.42 14.87
N ASN A 3 -12.04 15.32 14.18
CA ASN A 3 -11.08 14.49 13.42
C ASN A 3 -10.05 13.62 14.20
N GLN A 4 -10.19 13.41 15.52
CA GLN A 4 -9.26 12.55 16.29
C GLN A 4 -9.12 11.11 15.76
N HIS A 5 -10.15 10.59 15.10
CA HIS A 5 -10.16 9.24 14.50
C HIS A 5 -9.39 9.16 13.17
N LYS A 6 -8.94 10.28 12.60
CA LYS A 6 -8.28 10.31 11.29
C LYS A 6 -6.84 9.82 11.41
N ARG A 7 -6.56 8.61 10.91
CA ARG A 7 -5.22 7.99 10.93
C ARG A 7 -4.11 8.85 10.31
N SER A 8 -4.45 9.75 9.37
CA SER A 8 -3.49 10.66 8.73
C SER A 8 -3.33 12.02 9.43
N ILE A 9 -3.91 12.22 10.62
CA ILE A 9 -3.93 13.55 11.26
C ILE A 9 -2.53 14.10 11.52
N SER A 10 -1.59 13.27 11.95
CA SER A 10 -0.19 13.70 12.18
C SER A 10 0.50 14.10 10.87
N ASP A 11 0.31 13.31 9.81
CA ASP A 11 0.86 13.63 8.48
C ASP A 11 0.26 14.92 7.92
N ASP A 12 -1.05 15.11 8.11
CA ASP A 12 -1.76 16.29 7.65
C ASP A 12 -1.35 17.52 8.44
N ALA A 13 -1.15 17.42 9.75
CA ALA A 13 -0.58 18.49 10.58
C ALA A 13 0.85 18.83 10.15
N GLY A 14 1.69 17.84 9.82
CA GLY A 14 3.01 18.06 9.26
C GLY A 14 2.97 18.82 7.92
N ARG A 15 2.10 18.40 7.01
CA ARG A 15 1.91 19.05 5.71
C ARG A 15 1.34 20.46 5.84
N LEU A 16 0.40 20.67 6.76
CA LEU A 16 -0.19 21.98 7.03
C LEU A 16 0.87 22.94 7.57
N ARG A 17 1.74 22.49 8.49
CA ARG A 17 2.87 23.29 8.98
C ARG A 17 3.78 23.78 7.85
N GLU A 18 4.03 22.94 6.83
CA GLU A 18 4.82 23.37 5.67
C GLU A 18 4.09 24.41 4.83
N VAL A 19 2.78 24.28 4.65
CA VAL A 19 1.99 25.25 3.87
C VAL A 19 1.88 26.59 4.60
N VAL A 20 1.63 26.57 5.91
CA VAL A 20 1.47 27.76 6.76
C VAL A 20 2.71 28.65 6.75
N LYS A 21 3.91 28.14 6.51
CA LYS A 21 5.12 28.97 6.32
C LYS A 21 5.01 30.00 5.20
N TYR A 22 4.10 29.78 4.23
CA TYR A 22 3.95 30.64 3.06
C TYR A 22 2.67 31.50 3.10
N ILE A 23 1.64 31.03 3.80
CA ILE A 23 0.31 31.66 3.80
C ILE A 23 -0.26 31.88 5.21
N GLY A 24 0.52 31.64 6.26
CA GLY A 24 0.05 31.63 7.65
C GLY A 24 -0.42 32.98 8.17
N ASP A 25 0.14 34.06 7.62
CA ASP A 25 -0.22 35.44 7.99
C ASP A 25 -1.37 36.00 7.14
N LEU A 26 -1.87 35.22 6.16
CA LEU A 26 -2.97 35.64 5.31
C LEU A 26 -4.32 35.35 5.99
N PRO A 27 -5.28 36.30 5.93
CA PRO A 27 -6.66 36.01 6.31
C PRO A 27 -7.24 34.93 5.38
N ILE A 28 -8.17 34.13 5.88
CA ILE A 28 -8.67 32.93 5.18
C ILE A 28 -9.33 33.28 3.83
N GLU A 29 -9.93 34.46 3.74
CA GLU A 29 -10.56 35.05 2.57
C GLU A 29 -9.54 35.38 1.46
N ALA A 30 -8.29 35.66 1.83
CA ALA A 30 -7.20 35.94 0.89
C ALA A 30 -6.51 34.66 0.39
N ILE A 31 -6.91 33.47 0.87
CA ILE A 31 -6.29 32.21 0.44
C ILE A 31 -6.95 31.72 -0.85
N HIS A 32 -6.25 31.87 -1.97
CA HIS A 32 -6.64 31.34 -3.28
C HIS A 32 -5.43 30.72 -4.01
N ILE A 33 -5.63 30.16 -5.20
CA ILE A 33 -4.56 29.50 -5.96
C ILE A 33 -3.35 30.41 -6.27
N GLY A 34 -3.57 31.73 -6.35
CA GLY A 34 -2.53 32.74 -6.53
C GLY A 34 -1.65 32.89 -5.28
N SER A 35 -2.28 33.06 -4.11
CA SER A 35 -1.57 33.10 -2.81
C SER A 35 -0.75 31.82 -2.54
N LEU A 36 -1.16 30.68 -3.10
CA LEU A 36 -0.48 29.40 -2.97
C LEU A 36 0.68 29.19 -3.96
N GLN A 37 0.91 30.11 -4.91
CA GLN A 37 2.02 29.97 -5.87
C GLN A 37 3.38 29.99 -5.17
N SER A 38 3.58 30.84 -4.17
CA SER A 38 4.83 30.90 -3.40
C SER A 38 5.15 29.56 -2.72
N PHE A 39 4.14 28.89 -2.17
CA PHE A 39 4.25 27.53 -1.64
C PHE A 39 4.61 26.54 -2.76
N ILE A 40 3.90 26.55 -3.89
CA ILE A 40 4.16 25.63 -5.00
C ILE A 40 5.59 25.79 -5.54
N GLU A 41 6.02 27.02 -5.77
CA GLU A 41 7.34 27.36 -6.30
C GLU A 41 8.45 27.02 -5.30
N GLY A 42 8.26 27.36 -4.02
CA GLY A 42 9.21 27.01 -2.96
C GLY A 42 9.41 25.50 -2.86
N ARG A 43 8.32 24.73 -2.82
CA ARG A 43 8.42 23.26 -2.75
C ARG A 43 8.97 22.63 -4.03
N ARG A 44 8.75 23.25 -5.19
CA ARG A 44 9.40 22.83 -6.45
C ARG A 44 10.91 23.08 -6.42
N LYS A 45 11.34 24.21 -5.87
CA LYS A 45 12.76 24.53 -5.68
C LYS A 45 13.43 23.54 -4.72
N ASP A 46 12.70 23.05 -3.73
CA ASP A 46 13.13 21.97 -2.83
C ASP A 46 13.09 20.57 -3.49
N GLU A 47 12.83 20.48 -4.80
CA GLU A 47 12.72 19.24 -5.57
C GLU A 47 11.69 18.24 -5.01
N VAL A 48 10.65 18.75 -4.35
CA VAL A 48 9.60 17.93 -3.75
C VAL A 48 8.64 17.45 -4.83
N SER A 49 8.26 16.17 -4.76
CA SER A 49 7.36 15.57 -5.76
C SER A 49 6.01 16.31 -5.85
N MET A 50 5.48 16.42 -7.07
CA MET A 50 4.18 17.07 -7.32
C MET A 50 3.04 16.49 -6.47
N ARG A 51 3.08 15.17 -6.21
CA ARG A 51 2.13 14.50 -5.33
C ARG A 51 2.18 15.03 -3.90
N THR A 52 3.39 15.24 -3.36
CA THR A 52 3.57 15.78 -2.01
C THR A 52 3.06 17.22 -1.92
N ILE A 53 3.34 18.04 -2.94
CA ILE A 53 2.78 19.40 -3.04
C ILE A 53 1.25 19.35 -3.08
N ASN A 54 0.68 18.48 -3.92
CA ASN A 54 -0.75 18.25 -4.01
C ASN A 54 -1.37 17.80 -2.68
N HIS A 55 -0.65 17.07 -1.82
CA HIS A 55 -1.16 16.74 -0.48
C HIS A 55 -1.33 17.98 0.39
N GLY A 56 -0.40 18.94 0.36
CA GLY A 56 -0.58 20.24 1.01
C GLY A 56 -1.78 21.01 0.46
N LEU A 57 -1.89 21.10 -0.88
CA LEU A 57 -3.03 21.77 -1.54
C LEU A 57 -4.38 21.13 -1.20
N LYS A 58 -4.44 19.80 -1.07
CA LYS A 58 -5.65 19.07 -0.66
C LYS A 58 -6.09 19.42 0.75
N ILE A 59 -5.14 19.65 1.67
CA ILE A 59 -5.45 20.06 3.04
C ILE A 59 -6.04 21.46 3.06
N VAL A 60 -5.39 22.42 2.39
CA VAL A 60 -5.92 23.79 2.27
C VAL A 60 -7.31 23.78 1.64
N ARG A 61 -7.49 23.06 0.53
CA ARG A 61 -8.81 22.94 -0.12
C ARG A 61 -9.86 22.39 0.85
N ARG A 62 -9.52 21.37 1.65
CA ARG A 62 -10.44 20.83 2.65
C ARG A 62 -10.81 21.87 3.70
N ILE A 63 -9.83 22.60 4.23
CA ILE A 63 -10.05 23.65 5.23
C ILE A 63 -10.97 24.74 4.67
N LEU A 64 -10.70 25.24 3.46
CA LEU A 64 -11.52 26.28 2.82
C LEU A 64 -12.95 25.80 2.53
N ASN A 65 -13.13 24.54 2.14
CA ASN A 65 -14.46 23.97 1.97
C ASN A 65 -15.22 23.91 3.30
N LEU A 66 -14.58 23.42 4.38
CA LEU A 66 -15.20 23.38 5.70
C LEU A 66 -15.57 24.77 6.20
N ALA A 67 -14.67 25.75 6.04
CA ALA A 67 -14.94 27.15 6.35
C ALA A 67 -16.12 27.75 5.57
N ALA A 68 -16.40 27.23 4.37
CA ALA A 68 -17.50 27.70 3.53
C ALA A 68 -18.81 26.92 3.69
N SER A 69 -18.84 25.82 4.46
CA SER A 69 -20.01 24.93 4.51
C SER A 69 -20.38 24.39 5.88
N GLU A 70 -19.40 24.06 6.73
CA GLU A 70 -19.63 23.35 8.00
C GLU A 70 -19.24 24.20 9.22
N TRP A 71 -18.14 24.94 9.14
CA TRP A 71 -17.70 25.78 10.23
C TRP A 71 -18.49 27.09 10.24
N MET A 72 -19.04 27.40 11.42
CA MET A 72 -19.80 28.62 11.66
C MET A 72 -19.08 29.48 12.69
N ASP A 73 -19.28 30.79 12.61
CA ASP A 73 -18.89 31.73 13.65
C ASP A 73 -19.93 31.78 14.79
N GLU A 74 -19.73 32.69 15.74
CA GLU A 74 -20.63 32.89 16.88
C GLU A 74 -22.03 33.40 16.48
N PHE A 75 -22.20 33.88 15.25
CA PHE A 75 -23.46 34.38 14.70
C PHE A 75 -24.16 33.35 13.79
N GLY A 76 -23.61 32.13 13.66
CA GLY A 76 -24.16 31.08 12.82
C GLY A 76 -23.92 31.28 11.32
N LEU A 77 -22.97 32.14 10.96
CA LEU A 77 -22.55 32.37 9.57
C LEU A 77 -21.30 31.55 9.25
N THR A 78 -21.18 31.10 8.00
CA THR A 78 -19.96 30.42 7.56
C THR A 78 -18.79 31.41 7.50
N TRP A 79 -17.59 30.94 7.85
CA TRP A 79 -16.36 31.75 7.80
C TRP A 79 -16.01 32.22 6.39
N LEU A 80 -16.50 31.51 5.36
CA LEU A 80 -16.39 31.91 3.96
C LEU A 80 -17.77 31.84 3.29
N ASN A 81 -18.05 32.79 2.39
CA ASN A 81 -19.24 32.71 1.54
C ASN A 81 -19.11 31.60 0.49
N SER A 82 -17.90 31.37 -0.02
CA SER A 82 -17.60 30.28 -0.96
C SER A 82 -16.13 29.90 -0.91
N ALA A 83 -15.84 28.62 -1.09
CA ALA A 83 -14.47 28.14 -1.16
C ALA A 83 -13.87 28.37 -2.56
N PRO A 84 -12.68 28.99 -2.69
CA PRO A 84 -12.07 29.20 -3.98
C PRO A 84 -11.57 27.88 -4.58
N LYS A 85 -11.60 27.80 -5.91
CA LYS A 85 -11.16 26.62 -6.65
C LYS A 85 -9.63 26.49 -6.61
N ILE A 86 -9.12 25.62 -5.75
CA ILE A 86 -7.70 25.23 -5.76
C ILE A 86 -7.51 24.14 -6.82
N LYS A 87 -6.71 24.35 -7.87
CA LYS A 87 -6.39 23.31 -8.88
C LYS A 87 -5.19 22.48 -8.41
N LEU A 88 -5.23 21.15 -8.59
CA LEU A 88 -4.07 20.29 -8.33
C LEU A 88 -3.10 20.33 -9.51
N LEU A 89 -1.83 20.13 -9.21
CA LEU A 89 -0.77 19.97 -10.20
C LEU A 89 -0.92 18.60 -10.90
N PRO A 90 -0.64 18.50 -12.21
CA PRO A 90 -0.60 17.22 -12.89
C PRO A 90 0.48 16.32 -12.27
N GLU A 91 0.18 15.02 -12.13
CA GLU A 91 1.10 13.99 -11.64
C GLU A 91 1.50 13.08 -12.82
N PRO A 92 2.40 13.50 -13.73
CA PRO A 92 2.76 12.69 -14.91
C PRO A 92 3.51 11.40 -14.53
N ASP A 93 4.25 11.42 -13.42
CA ASP A 93 5.17 10.33 -13.02
C ASP A 93 4.52 9.29 -12.10
N LEU A 94 3.25 8.97 -12.33
CA LEU A 94 2.60 7.88 -11.61
C LEU A 94 3.23 6.55 -12.00
N ARG A 95 4.07 6.04 -11.10
CA ARG A 95 4.66 4.71 -11.25
C ARG A 95 3.55 3.67 -11.47
N LYS A 96 3.63 2.96 -12.58
CA LYS A 96 2.70 1.89 -12.93
C LYS A 96 2.93 0.67 -12.02
N PRO A 97 1.87 -0.13 -11.74
CA PRO A 97 2.02 -1.41 -11.05
C PRO A 97 3.06 -2.30 -11.74
N TYR A 98 3.93 -2.94 -10.96
CA TYR A 98 4.99 -3.81 -11.46
C TYR A 98 4.77 -5.24 -10.95
N PRO A 99 3.86 -6.04 -11.53
CA PRO A 99 3.74 -7.45 -11.16
C PRO A 99 4.98 -8.23 -11.59
N LEU A 100 5.53 -9.06 -10.70
CA LEU A 100 6.73 -9.85 -10.94
C LEU A 100 6.42 -11.06 -11.82
N SER A 101 7.36 -11.40 -12.70
CA SER A 101 7.40 -12.73 -13.33
C SER A 101 7.80 -13.81 -12.31
N TRP A 102 7.64 -15.09 -12.67
CA TRP A 102 8.11 -16.20 -11.84
C TRP A 102 9.64 -16.19 -11.68
N ASP A 103 10.38 -15.89 -12.76
CA ASP A 103 11.84 -15.77 -12.73
C ASP A 103 12.31 -14.59 -11.85
N GLU A 104 11.66 -13.43 -11.95
CA GLU A 104 11.95 -12.27 -11.10
C GLU A 104 11.68 -12.58 -9.62
N GLN A 105 10.56 -13.27 -9.31
CA GLN A 105 10.27 -13.76 -7.96
C GLN A 105 11.37 -14.70 -7.46
N HIS A 106 11.73 -15.72 -8.25
CA HIS A 106 12.73 -16.71 -7.87
C HIS A 106 14.07 -16.05 -7.54
N LYS A 107 14.56 -15.18 -8.43
CA LYS A 107 15.80 -14.41 -8.24
C LYS A 107 15.76 -13.54 -6.99
N LEU A 108 14.66 -12.83 -6.74
CA LEU A 108 14.52 -12.00 -5.55
C LEU A 108 14.47 -12.84 -4.27
N PHE A 109 13.67 -13.90 -4.27
CA PHE A 109 13.37 -14.67 -3.07
C PHE A 109 14.55 -15.53 -2.62
N GLN A 110 15.43 -15.94 -3.54
CA GLN A 110 16.70 -16.58 -3.22
C GLN A 110 17.68 -15.66 -2.47
N GLN A 111 17.56 -14.34 -2.65
CA GLN A 111 18.45 -13.36 -2.00
C GLN A 111 17.89 -12.84 -0.67
N LEU A 112 16.63 -13.16 -0.35
CA LEU A 112 16.00 -12.73 0.90
C LEU A 112 16.46 -13.60 2.08
N PRO A 113 16.74 -13.00 3.26
CA PRO A 113 16.88 -13.78 4.49
C PRO A 113 15.57 -14.50 4.81
N GLU A 114 15.66 -15.64 5.49
CA GLU A 114 14.54 -16.58 5.68
C GLU A 114 13.25 -15.91 6.17
N HIS A 115 13.30 -15.11 7.24
CA HIS A 115 12.13 -14.39 7.75
C HIS A 115 11.46 -13.49 6.70
N LEU A 116 12.23 -12.75 5.88
CA LEU A 116 11.67 -11.94 4.80
C LEU A 116 11.18 -12.78 3.63
N LYS A 117 11.81 -13.93 3.34
CA LYS A 117 11.36 -14.86 2.32
C LYS A 117 9.98 -15.42 2.66
N ASN A 118 9.78 -15.83 3.92
CA ASN A 118 8.48 -16.31 4.43
C ASN A 118 7.41 -15.21 4.34
N MET A 119 7.72 -13.99 4.77
CA MET A 119 6.82 -12.85 4.63
C MET A 119 6.52 -12.50 3.16
N ALA A 120 7.50 -12.63 2.26
CA ALA A 120 7.33 -12.36 0.83
C ALA A 120 6.48 -13.44 0.15
N LEU A 121 6.66 -14.71 0.51
CA LEU A 121 5.80 -15.81 0.08
C LEU A 121 4.36 -15.60 0.55
N PHE A 122 4.18 -15.19 1.80
CA PHE A 122 2.88 -14.80 2.33
C PHE A 122 2.27 -13.66 1.50
N ALA A 123 3.00 -12.57 1.30
CA ALA A 123 2.53 -11.39 0.56
C ALA A 123 2.11 -11.70 -0.88
N VAL A 124 2.93 -12.45 -1.63
CA VAL A 124 2.69 -12.73 -3.06
C VAL A 124 1.54 -13.71 -3.31
N ASN A 125 1.14 -14.45 -2.27
CA ASN A 125 0.04 -15.43 -2.31
C ASN A 125 -1.24 -14.98 -1.59
N THR A 126 -1.24 -13.81 -0.95
CA THR A 126 -2.42 -13.28 -0.22
C THR A 126 -2.77 -11.84 -0.60
N GLY A 127 -1.87 -11.13 -1.29
CA GLY A 127 -2.08 -9.72 -1.64
C GLY A 127 -2.14 -8.78 -0.45
N CYS A 128 -1.62 -9.20 0.70
CA CYS A 128 -1.57 -8.39 1.91
C CYS A 128 -0.66 -7.18 1.74
N ARG A 129 -1.03 -6.06 2.38
CA ARG A 129 -0.17 -4.88 2.51
C ARG A 129 0.89 -5.14 3.56
N ASP A 130 2.03 -4.47 3.42
CA ASP A 130 3.19 -4.57 4.33
C ASP A 130 2.79 -4.56 5.82
N ARG A 131 1.99 -3.56 6.24
CA ARG A 131 1.53 -3.44 7.62
C ARG A 131 0.62 -4.59 8.06
N GLU A 132 -0.26 -5.08 7.18
CA GLU A 132 -1.17 -6.19 7.50
C GLU A 132 -0.38 -7.49 7.76
N ILE A 133 0.79 -7.66 7.13
CA ILE A 133 1.67 -8.82 7.33
C ILE A 133 2.52 -8.63 8.59
N CYS A 134 3.10 -7.44 8.75
CA CYS A 134 3.95 -7.10 9.90
C CYS A 134 3.22 -7.21 11.25
N GLU A 135 1.94 -6.84 11.26
CA GLU A 135 1.07 -6.88 12.44
C GLU A 135 0.26 -8.17 12.54
N LEU A 136 0.42 -9.14 11.63
CA LEU A 136 -0.43 -10.34 11.61
C LEU A 136 -0.30 -11.12 12.93
N ARG A 137 -1.41 -11.36 13.62
CA ARG A 137 -1.44 -12.05 14.92
C ARG A 137 -2.15 -13.39 14.88
N TRP A 138 -1.75 -14.27 15.81
CA TRP A 138 -2.32 -15.61 15.95
C TRP A 138 -3.78 -15.60 16.40
N ASP A 139 -4.17 -14.63 17.23
CA ASP A 139 -5.55 -14.50 17.72
C ASP A 139 -6.54 -13.99 16.65
N TRP A 140 -6.05 -13.65 15.47
CA TRP A 140 -6.89 -13.32 14.31
C TRP A 140 -7.18 -14.54 13.42
N GLU A 141 -6.53 -15.68 13.69
CA GLU A 141 -6.78 -16.93 12.99
C GLU A 141 -8.15 -17.49 13.39
N ILE A 142 -9.02 -17.74 12.40
CA ILE A 142 -10.34 -18.31 12.66
C ILE A 142 -10.32 -19.80 12.33
N LYS A 143 -10.66 -20.63 13.32
CA LYS A 143 -10.82 -22.08 13.13
C LYS A 143 -12.23 -22.36 12.61
N ILE A 144 -12.30 -23.09 11.50
CA ILE A 144 -13.56 -23.47 10.85
C ILE A 144 -13.67 -24.99 10.94
N PRO A 145 -14.47 -25.55 11.87
CA PRO A 145 -14.54 -26.99 12.11
C PRO A 145 -14.85 -27.82 10.86
N GLU A 146 -15.67 -27.30 9.95
CA GLU A 146 -16.08 -27.96 8.71
C GLU A 146 -14.96 -27.96 7.65
N LEU A 147 -13.98 -27.07 7.78
CA LEU A 147 -12.89 -26.86 6.82
C LEU A 147 -11.53 -26.80 7.55
N PRO A 148 -11.14 -27.85 8.29
CA PRO A 148 -9.98 -27.80 9.19
C PRO A 148 -8.64 -27.63 8.46
N HIS A 149 -8.63 -27.94 7.16
CA HIS A 149 -7.46 -27.73 6.32
C HIS A 149 -7.30 -26.26 5.92
N ILE A 150 -8.36 -25.45 5.87
CA ILE A 150 -8.28 -24.05 5.42
C ILE A 150 -7.89 -23.16 6.60
N ILE A 151 -6.81 -22.39 6.43
CA ILE A 151 -6.41 -21.36 7.39
C ILE A 151 -6.90 -20.02 6.85
N VAL A 152 -7.64 -19.29 7.69
CA VAL A 152 -8.05 -17.92 7.41
C VAL A 152 -7.72 -17.00 8.56
N PHE A 153 -7.45 -15.74 8.25
CA PHE A 153 -7.31 -14.67 9.24
C PHE A 153 -8.34 -13.58 8.97
N ILE A 154 -8.89 -12.99 10.03
CA ILE A 154 -9.69 -11.77 9.94
C ILE A 154 -8.87 -10.63 10.54
N VAL A 155 -8.33 -9.77 9.68
CA VAL A 155 -7.57 -8.60 10.13
C VAL A 155 -8.56 -7.50 10.56
N PRO A 156 -8.42 -6.96 11.77
CA PRO A 156 -9.31 -5.89 12.25
C PRO A 156 -9.31 -4.66 11.34
N GLY A 157 -10.48 -4.06 11.13
CA GLY A 157 -10.65 -2.89 10.26
C GLY A 157 -9.75 -1.70 10.65
N GLU A 158 -9.38 -1.59 11.94
CA GLU A 158 -8.42 -0.61 12.48
C GLU A 158 -7.02 -0.68 11.84
N LEU A 159 -6.64 -1.83 11.30
CA LEU A 159 -5.35 -2.03 10.63
C LEU A 159 -5.47 -2.04 9.11
N VAL A 160 -6.68 -2.17 8.59
CA VAL A 160 -6.98 -2.16 7.15
C VAL A 160 -7.17 -0.72 6.68
N LYS A 161 -6.58 -0.36 5.53
CA LYS A 161 -6.61 1.02 4.99
C LYS A 161 -8.02 1.61 4.83
N ASN A 162 -9.02 0.75 4.62
CA ASN A 162 -10.39 1.14 4.33
C ASN A 162 -11.32 1.08 5.56
N GLY A 163 -10.81 0.72 6.74
CA GLY A 163 -11.62 0.64 7.96
C GLY A 163 -12.51 -0.60 8.09
N GLU A 164 -12.60 -1.42 7.05
CA GLU A 164 -13.34 -2.70 7.04
C GLU A 164 -12.42 -3.86 7.37
N GLU A 165 -12.95 -4.85 8.07
CA GLU A 165 -12.25 -6.11 8.32
C GLU A 165 -11.81 -6.76 7.02
N ARG A 166 -10.66 -7.44 7.05
CA ARG A 166 -10.09 -8.09 5.88
C ARG A 166 -9.91 -9.58 6.13
N LEU A 167 -10.69 -10.38 5.40
CA LEU A 167 -10.46 -11.82 5.27
C LEU A 167 -9.16 -12.07 4.48
N ILE A 168 -8.29 -12.91 5.03
CA ILE A 168 -7.14 -13.48 4.35
C ILE A 168 -7.37 -14.97 4.25
N VAL A 169 -7.45 -15.50 3.03
CA VAL A 169 -7.54 -16.93 2.77
C VAL A 169 -6.14 -17.46 2.40
N CYS A 170 -5.64 -18.42 3.19
CA CYS A 170 -4.31 -18.99 2.98
C CYS A 170 -4.39 -20.16 1.99
N ASN A 171 -3.74 -20.03 0.84
CA ASN A 171 -3.54 -21.15 -0.09
C ASN A 171 -2.52 -22.17 0.46
N GLU A 172 -2.28 -23.27 -0.25
CA GLU A 172 -1.36 -24.34 0.18
C GLU A 172 0.04 -23.83 0.52
N THR A 173 0.62 -22.98 -0.34
CA THR A 173 1.94 -22.38 -0.10
C THR A 173 1.97 -21.52 1.17
N VAL A 174 0.92 -20.73 1.40
CA VAL A 174 0.82 -19.88 2.60
C VAL A 174 0.61 -20.72 3.84
N ARG A 175 -0.19 -21.80 3.77
CA ARG A 175 -0.38 -22.73 4.88
C ARG A 175 0.96 -23.27 5.37
N GLU A 176 1.81 -23.75 4.47
CA GLU A 176 3.15 -24.25 4.83
C GLU A 176 3.99 -23.18 5.53
N VAL A 177 3.96 -21.93 5.03
CA VAL A 177 4.64 -20.80 5.68
C VAL A 177 4.09 -20.55 7.09
N ILE A 178 2.77 -20.53 7.26
CA ILE A 178 2.13 -20.28 8.56
C ILE A 178 2.48 -21.37 9.57
N GLU A 179 2.38 -22.63 9.18
CA GLU A 179 2.72 -23.76 10.05
C GLU A 179 4.21 -23.73 10.44
N GLY A 180 5.10 -23.36 9.52
CA GLY A 180 6.52 -23.17 9.80
C GLY A 180 6.85 -21.98 10.72
N GLU A 181 5.92 -21.04 10.92
CA GLU A 181 6.08 -19.92 11.85
C GLU A 181 5.48 -20.18 13.24
N ARG A 182 4.67 -21.23 13.41
CA ARG A 182 4.08 -21.55 14.72
C ARG A 182 5.16 -21.79 15.78
N GLY A 183 4.92 -21.27 16.98
CA GLY A 183 5.83 -21.39 18.12
C GLY A 183 7.04 -20.45 18.10
N LYS A 184 7.32 -19.73 17.00
CA LYS A 184 8.45 -18.77 16.94
C LYS A 184 8.21 -17.48 17.72
N HIS A 185 6.96 -17.06 17.83
CA HIS A 185 6.57 -15.87 18.59
C HIS A 185 5.17 -16.05 19.19
N PRO A 186 4.92 -15.61 20.45
CA PRO A 186 3.68 -15.92 21.17
C PRO A 186 2.44 -15.24 20.58
N THR A 187 2.58 -14.06 19.98
CA THR A 187 1.42 -13.24 19.57
C THR A 187 1.35 -12.95 18.07
N HIS A 188 2.49 -12.92 17.39
CA HIS A 188 2.59 -12.48 15.99
C HIS A 188 3.02 -13.65 15.14
N VAL A 189 2.48 -13.74 13.93
CA VAL A 189 2.83 -14.77 12.96
C VAL A 189 4.27 -14.58 12.49
N PHE A 190 4.64 -13.35 12.11
CA PHE A 190 5.99 -13.04 11.64
C PHE A 190 6.78 -12.26 12.67
N SER A 191 8.00 -12.70 12.95
CA SER A 191 8.92 -12.01 13.84
C SER A 191 10.36 -12.16 13.38
N PHE A 192 11.24 -11.29 13.86
CA PHE A 192 12.68 -11.42 13.67
C PHE A 192 13.38 -11.12 15.00
N LYS A 193 14.22 -12.07 15.44
CA LYS A 193 14.93 -12.00 16.74
C LYS A 193 13.98 -11.70 17.92
N GLY A 194 12.84 -12.40 17.94
CA GLY A 194 11.85 -12.28 19.02
C GLY A 194 11.05 -10.97 19.04
N ARG A 195 11.09 -10.18 17.95
CA ARG A 195 10.32 -8.94 17.84
C ARG A 195 9.49 -8.92 16.55
N PRO A 196 8.26 -8.38 16.57
CA PRO A 196 7.52 -8.08 15.35
C PRO A 196 8.30 -7.10 14.46
N LEU A 197 8.10 -7.19 13.15
CA LEU A 197 8.68 -6.25 12.20
C LEU A 197 7.75 -5.05 12.04
N SER A 198 8.31 -3.84 11.88
CA SER A 198 7.50 -2.65 11.56
C SER A 198 7.29 -2.43 10.06
N ARG A 199 8.15 -3.04 9.23
CA ARG A 199 8.08 -3.00 7.76
C ARG A 199 8.92 -4.11 7.13
N MET A 200 8.46 -4.65 6.03
CA MET A 200 9.22 -5.58 5.19
C MET A 200 10.29 -4.88 4.34
N LEU A 201 10.10 -3.60 3.99
CA LEU A 201 11.10 -2.79 3.25
C LEU A 201 12.29 -2.39 4.16
N SER A 202 12.93 -3.40 4.71
CA SER A 202 14.09 -3.31 5.59
C SER A 202 15.39 -3.19 4.78
N THR A 203 16.52 -3.07 5.49
CA THR A 203 17.85 -3.16 4.88
C THR A 203 18.03 -4.49 4.13
N GLY A 204 17.56 -5.60 4.70
CA GLY A 204 17.64 -6.93 4.09
C GLY A 204 16.89 -7.00 2.75
N TRP A 205 15.67 -6.45 2.67
CA TRP A 205 14.92 -6.37 1.41
C TRP A 205 15.67 -5.54 0.37
N ARG A 206 16.19 -4.36 0.76
CA ARG A 206 16.92 -3.49 -0.15
C ARG A 206 18.18 -4.17 -0.69
N GLN A 207 18.94 -4.85 0.16
CA GLN A 207 20.12 -5.60 -0.29
C GLN A 207 19.76 -6.76 -1.22
N ALA A 208 18.70 -7.51 -0.91
CA ALA A 208 18.24 -8.64 -1.73
C ALA A 208 17.85 -8.20 -3.14
N ARG A 209 17.10 -7.10 -3.27
CA ARG A 209 16.69 -6.58 -4.59
C ARG A 209 17.87 -6.06 -5.42
N GLU A 210 18.90 -5.47 -4.81
CA GLU A 210 20.11 -5.06 -5.53
C GLU A 210 20.85 -6.29 -6.06
N LYS A 211 21.06 -7.31 -5.22
CA LYS A 211 21.69 -8.58 -5.63
C LYS A 211 20.91 -9.30 -6.74
N ALA A 212 19.59 -9.26 -6.68
CA ALA A 212 18.72 -9.81 -7.71
C ALA A 212 18.63 -8.95 -8.99
N LYS A 213 19.29 -7.79 -9.03
CA LYS A 213 19.21 -6.80 -10.13
C LYS A 213 17.79 -6.30 -10.39
N LEU A 214 17.02 -6.13 -9.31
CA LEU A 214 15.62 -5.67 -9.30
C LEU A 214 15.44 -4.45 -8.36
N PRO A 215 16.26 -3.39 -8.47
CA PRO A 215 16.29 -2.28 -7.51
C PRO A 215 14.96 -1.53 -7.37
N GLU A 216 14.10 -1.64 -8.38
CA GLU A 216 12.83 -0.95 -8.40
C GLU A 216 11.68 -1.68 -7.70
N VAL A 217 11.83 -2.99 -7.40
CA VAL A 217 10.77 -3.81 -6.82
C VAL A 217 10.46 -3.38 -5.39
N ARG A 218 9.17 -3.14 -5.12
CA ARG A 218 8.62 -2.76 -3.81
C ARG A 218 7.87 -3.94 -3.21
N VAL A 219 7.70 -3.94 -1.88
CA VAL A 219 6.84 -4.94 -1.20
C VAL A 219 5.41 -4.93 -1.76
N HIS A 220 4.89 -3.74 -2.09
CA HIS A 220 3.54 -3.60 -2.65
C HIS A 220 3.39 -4.22 -4.06
N ASP A 221 4.49 -4.41 -4.79
CA ASP A 221 4.46 -5.08 -6.08
C ASP A 221 4.10 -6.57 -5.94
N LEU A 222 4.30 -7.18 -4.77
CA LEU A 222 3.82 -8.53 -4.46
C LEU A 222 2.28 -8.61 -4.46
N LYS A 223 1.59 -7.58 -3.96
CA LYS A 223 0.12 -7.47 -4.05
C LYS A 223 -0.34 -7.36 -5.50
N HIS A 224 0.35 -6.54 -6.30
CA HIS A 224 0.05 -6.44 -7.73
C HIS A 224 0.29 -7.78 -8.46
N THR A 225 1.34 -8.50 -8.08
CA THR A 225 1.66 -9.84 -8.58
C THR A 225 0.54 -10.82 -8.28
N PHE A 226 0.07 -10.88 -7.02
CA PHE A 226 -1.06 -11.72 -6.61
C PHE A 226 -2.30 -11.45 -7.46
N GLY A 227 -2.74 -10.18 -7.53
CA GLY A 227 -3.93 -9.80 -8.30
C GLY A 227 -3.81 -10.09 -9.81
N ARG A 228 -2.61 -9.93 -10.38
CA ARG A 228 -2.35 -10.25 -11.78
C ARG A 228 -2.35 -11.75 -12.04
N ARG A 229 -1.77 -12.56 -11.15
CA ARG A 229 -1.77 -14.02 -11.25
C ARG A 229 -3.18 -14.60 -11.14
N LEU A 230 -3.98 -14.13 -10.18
CA LEU A 230 -5.38 -14.55 -10.08
C LEU A 230 -6.15 -14.22 -11.37
N ARG A 231 -5.93 -13.03 -11.94
CA ARG A 231 -6.56 -12.65 -13.21
C ARG A 231 -6.14 -13.58 -14.35
N ALA A 232 -4.84 -13.86 -14.44
CA ALA A 232 -4.29 -14.73 -15.48
C ALA A 232 -4.75 -16.19 -15.33
N ALA A 233 -5.02 -16.63 -14.10
CA ALA A 233 -5.59 -17.93 -13.77
C ALA A 233 -7.13 -18.01 -13.93
N GLY A 234 -7.76 -16.97 -14.50
CA GLY A 234 -9.20 -16.95 -14.77
C GLY A 234 -10.07 -16.85 -13.51
N VAL A 235 -9.54 -16.35 -12.38
CA VAL A 235 -10.34 -16.09 -11.18
C VAL A 235 -11.28 -14.91 -11.46
N SER A 236 -12.54 -15.05 -11.04
CA SER A 236 -13.60 -14.06 -11.27
C SER A 236 -13.21 -12.69 -10.73
N PHE A 237 -13.82 -11.62 -11.24
CA PHE A 237 -13.53 -10.28 -10.73
C PHE A 237 -13.94 -10.14 -9.25
N GLU A 238 -15.07 -10.72 -8.89
CA GLU A 238 -15.65 -10.73 -7.54
C GLU A 238 -14.73 -11.44 -6.54
N ASP A 239 -14.35 -12.69 -6.80
CA ASP A 239 -13.42 -13.44 -5.93
C ASP A 239 -12.07 -12.74 -5.82
N ARG A 240 -11.60 -12.07 -6.89
CA ARG A 240 -10.37 -11.27 -6.85
C ARG A 240 -10.52 -10.05 -5.95
N GLN A 241 -11.68 -9.41 -5.89
CA GLN A 241 -11.92 -8.29 -4.98
C GLN A 241 -11.86 -8.77 -3.53
N ASP A 242 -12.52 -9.89 -3.23
CA ASP A 242 -12.54 -10.48 -1.90
C ASP A 242 -11.13 -10.89 -1.45
N LEU A 243 -10.40 -11.66 -2.28
CA LEU A 243 -9.01 -12.07 -2.00
C LEU A 243 -8.05 -10.87 -1.85
N LEU A 244 -8.25 -9.77 -2.58
CA LEU A 244 -7.41 -8.57 -2.48
C LEU A 244 -7.81 -7.63 -1.34
N GLY A 245 -8.91 -7.91 -0.63
CA GLY A 245 -9.49 -7.02 0.37
C GLY A 245 -9.82 -5.65 -0.23
N HIS A 246 -10.40 -5.64 -1.43
CA HIS A 246 -11.00 -4.44 -2.00
C HIS A 246 -12.37 -4.23 -1.37
N ARG A 247 -12.78 -2.96 -1.20
CA ARG A 247 -14.17 -2.63 -0.87
C ARG A 247 -15.06 -3.22 -1.96
N SER A 248 -15.71 -4.33 -1.68
CA SER A 248 -16.94 -4.73 -2.35
C SER A 248 -18.06 -4.19 -1.45
N GLY A 249 -19.16 -3.68 -2.01
CA GLY A 249 -20.29 -3.21 -1.19
C GLY A 249 -21.00 -4.32 -0.40
N ARG A 250 -20.36 -5.48 -0.24
CA ARG A 250 -20.84 -6.64 0.50
C ARG A 250 -20.31 -6.53 1.92
N ILE A 251 -21.17 -6.80 2.90
CA ILE A 251 -20.77 -6.85 4.30
C ILE A 251 -19.69 -7.92 4.43
N THR A 252 -18.45 -7.52 4.70
CA THR A 252 -17.21 -8.34 4.66
C THR A 252 -17.09 -9.37 5.79
N THR A 253 -18.17 -9.65 6.53
CA THR A 253 -18.14 -10.42 7.79
C THR A 253 -18.98 -11.69 7.78
N HIS A 254 -19.70 -11.99 6.70
CA HIS A 254 -20.50 -13.21 6.58
C HIS A 254 -20.09 -14.01 5.34
N TYR A 255 -19.06 -14.84 5.48
CA TYR A 255 -18.70 -15.84 4.48
C TYR A 255 -19.23 -17.21 4.92
N SER A 256 -19.98 -17.86 4.04
CA SER A 256 -20.34 -19.27 4.19
C SER A 256 -19.12 -20.18 4.01
N SER A 257 -19.18 -21.39 4.55
CA SER A 257 -18.15 -22.41 4.32
C SER A 257 -17.93 -22.70 2.83
N ALA A 258 -19.00 -22.71 2.03
CA ALA A 258 -18.92 -22.88 0.58
C ALA A 258 -18.15 -21.73 -0.10
N GLU A 259 -18.39 -20.48 0.30
CA GLU A 259 -17.65 -19.32 -0.21
C GLU A 259 -16.16 -19.39 0.18
N LEU A 260 -15.85 -19.74 1.43
CA LEU A 260 -14.47 -19.89 1.87
C LEU A 260 -13.73 -21.01 1.12
N GLN A 261 -14.40 -22.13 0.88
CA GLN A 261 -13.89 -23.22 0.06
C GLN A 261 -13.62 -22.75 -1.38
N SER A 262 -14.53 -21.97 -1.97
CA SER A 262 -14.36 -21.38 -3.32
C SER A 262 -13.17 -20.43 -3.39
N LEU A 263 -13.07 -19.49 -2.44
CA LEU A 263 -11.95 -18.54 -2.35
C LEU A 263 -10.62 -19.26 -2.14
N TYR A 264 -10.58 -20.31 -1.31
CA TYR A 264 -9.41 -21.15 -1.12
C TYR A 264 -8.99 -21.87 -2.41
N GLN A 265 -9.95 -22.47 -3.14
CA GLN A 265 -9.68 -23.08 -4.44
C GLN A 265 -9.17 -22.06 -5.48
N ALA A 266 -9.76 -20.86 -5.51
CA ALA A 266 -9.32 -19.77 -6.37
C ALA A 266 -7.89 -19.31 -6.05
N ALA A 267 -7.55 -19.15 -4.78
CA ALA A 267 -6.20 -18.80 -4.33
C ALA A 267 -5.17 -19.90 -4.63
N ASN A 268 -5.58 -21.17 -4.64
CA ASN A 268 -4.71 -22.30 -5.00
C ASN A 268 -4.38 -22.39 -6.50
N LYS A 269 -5.16 -21.74 -7.38
CA LYS A 269 -4.85 -21.71 -8.82
C LYS A 269 -3.52 -21.05 -9.16
N ILE A 270 -2.94 -20.30 -8.20
CA ILE A 270 -1.68 -19.57 -8.38
C ILE A 270 -0.52 -20.14 -7.55
N CYS A 271 -0.69 -21.28 -6.87
CA CYS A 271 0.39 -21.95 -6.16
C CYS A 271 1.46 -22.46 -7.14
N GLU A 272 2.74 -22.27 -6.82
CA GLU A 272 3.88 -22.54 -7.71
C GLU A 272 3.99 -24.04 -8.10
N ASN A 273 3.60 -24.95 -7.19
CA ASN A 273 3.64 -26.40 -7.41
C ASN A 273 2.60 -26.87 -8.44
N ARG A 274 1.51 -26.12 -8.62
CA ARG A 274 0.64 -26.28 -9.78
C ARG A 274 1.26 -25.40 -10.84
N LYS A 275 2.20 -25.95 -11.63
CA LYS A 275 2.66 -25.35 -12.91
C LYS A 275 1.47 -25.23 -13.86
N SER A 276 0.51 -24.37 -13.52
CA SER A 276 -0.49 -23.88 -14.44
C SER A 276 0.33 -23.26 -15.55
N GLY A 277 0.10 -23.65 -16.80
CA GLY A 277 0.82 -23.16 -18.00
C GLY A 277 0.68 -21.64 -18.24
N VAL A 278 0.27 -20.89 -17.22
CA VAL A 278 0.07 -19.46 -17.16
C VAL A 278 1.43 -18.76 -17.11
N ILE A 279 2.01 -18.57 -18.29
CA ILE A 279 3.15 -17.68 -18.48
C ILE A 279 2.64 -16.24 -18.39
N LEU A 280 3.16 -15.49 -17.41
CA LEU A 280 2.84 -14.08 -17.26
C LEU A 280 3.60 -13.26 -18.31
N THR A 281 2.99 -13.07 -19.48
CA THR A 281 3.57 -12.19 -20.52
C THR A 281 3.41 -10.73 -20.13
N LEU A 282 4.51 -10.11 -19.72
CA LEU A 282 4.58 -8.67 -19.43
C LEU A 282 4.91 -7.92 -20.72
N LEU A 283 3.90 -7.30 -21.31
CA LEU A 283 4.11 -6.35 -22.40
C LEU A 283 4.68 -5.05 -21.82
N ARG A 284 6.00 -4.89 -21.88
CA ARG A 284 6.70 -3.64 -21.53
C ARG A 284 7.01 -2.88 -22.82
N ASN A 285 6.61 -1.62 -22.89
CA ASN A 285 7.04 -0.76 -24.00
C ASN A 285 8.53 -0.44 -23.80
N PRO A 286 9.43 -0.77 -24.74
CA PRO A 286 10.87 -0.52 -24.57
C PRO A 286 11.21 0.97 -24.41
N LYS A 287 10.32 1.89 -24.81
CA LYS A 287 10.50 3.34 -24.64
C LYS A 287 10.06 3.88 -23.27
N SER A 288 9.47 3.05 -22.39
CA SER A 288 9.04 3.45 -21.05
C SER A 288 9.99 2.94 -19.97
N ARG A 289 11.23 3.44 -19.93
CA ARG A 289 12.03 3.38 -18.70
C ARG A 289 11.64 4.57 -17.81
N PRO A 290 11.43 4.41 -16.50
CA PRO A 290 11.46 5.55 -15.61
C PRO A 290 12.87 6.15 -15.69
N ALA A 291 12.96 7.45 -15.93
CA ALA A 291 14.23 8.18 -15.92
C ALA A 291 14.90 7.98 -14.55
N SER A 292 15.82 7.03 -14.47
CA SER A 292 16.69 6.83 -13.33
C SER A 292 17.92 7.68 -13.61
N GLN A 293 18.01 8.79 -12.87
CA GLN A 293 19.21 9.55 -12.48
C GLN A 293 20.51 9.15 -13.20
N ASN A 294 20.98 9.99 -14.13
CA ASN A 294 22.39 10.00 -14.51
C ASN A 294 23.16 10.84 -13.49
N THR A 295 23.81 10.11 -12.58
CA THR A 295 25.17 10.30 -12.03
C THR A 295 25.84 11.68 -12.12
N LEU A 296 26.16 12.18 -10.92
CA LEU A 296 27.31 13.03 -10.62
C LEU A 296 28.65 12.36 -11.03
N ARG A 297 29.58 13.23 -11.44
CA ARG A 297 31.04 13.11 -11.51
C ARG A 297 31.65 12.35 -12.70
N GLU A 298 32.26 13.12 -13.59
CA GLU A 298 33.69 12.98 -13.86
C GLU A 298 34.39 14.34 -13.72
N SER A 299 35.37 14.36 -12.84
CA SER A 299 36.39 15.38 -12.65
C SER A 299 37.70 14.62 -12.56
N GLN A 300 38.54 14.72 -13.59
CA GLN A 300 40.02 14.65 -13.57
C GLN A 300 40.50 14.91 -15.01
N VAL A 301 41.10 16.09 -15.28
CA VAL A 301 42.56 16.35 -15.35
C VAL A 301 43.22 15.69 -16.57
N SER A 302 43.60 16.48 -17.58
CA SER A 302 45.01 16.64 -18.04
C SER A 302 45.11 17.54 -19.28
N LEU A 303 46.01 18.53 -19.15
CA LEU A 303 46.61 19.46 -20.13
C LEU A 303 45.72 20.55 -20.75
#